data_AF-A0A9E7KNV3-F1
#
_entry.id   AF-A0A9E7KNV3-F1
#
_cell.length_a   1.000
_cell.length_b   1.000
_cell.length_c   1.000
_cell.angle_alpha   90.00
_cell.angle_beta   90.00
_cell.angle_gamma   90.00
#
_symmetry.space_group_name_H-M   'P 1'
#
loop_
_entity.id
_entity.type
_entity.pdbx_description
1 polymer ?
#
loop_
_entity_poly.entity_id
_entity_poly.type
_entity_poly.pdbx_seq_one_letter_code
_entity_poly.pdbx_strand_id
1 'polypeptide(L)'
;MSHLKQVGKVLRIQKVAKGGSPSPNGCLVLSDHERLIWKDIGELAEATSKDVAATAFIDHVMRNLLDSKHIDAGILVHVSKEFLEAVEGNIESQRPPWRISQISGYDPLDLFSGLKDRVHLAITALFASPQNNFRIFLNGSLIFGGLGGSMDETDVRSHKSGEAIADLISACGLQLGSFLELVAEAVFGSGILDRLLATQQLDVLDIEGAIHVYHNIISRPCGVCKNISDAELLHRYSFLHSLSSEDSLKIVREYLIAATAKDCSLMISFSRAADGCNASDCNSVVLKSSNQSYNYKDPFTGRRGTFDHPKAKFHPTSHGGTKQLPASRRMVSRARHPVTVGPCSTPSSHDI
;
A
#
# COMPACT_ATOMS: atom_id res chain seq x y z
N MET A 1 16.95 -32.24 -10.30
CA MET A 1 16.49 -30.87 -10.55
C MET A 1 14.98 -30.88 -10.70
N SER A 2 14.23 -30.42 -9.70
CA SER A 2 12.78 -30.26 -9.82
C SER A 2 12.51 -29.15 -10.84
N HIS A 3 11.95 -29.48 -12.01
CA HIS A 3 11.47 -28.47 -12.95
C HIS A 3 10.36 -27.67 -12.25
N LEU A 4 10.68 -26.45 -11.81
CA LEU A 4 9.70 -25.48 -11.37
C LEU A 4 8.71 -25.26 -12.52
N LYS A 5 7.47 -25.72 -12.38
CA LYS A 5 6.39 -25.35 -13.29
C LYS A 5 6.12 -23.85 -13.10
N GLN A 6 6.58 -23.03 -14.06
CA GLN A 6 6.47 -21.57 -14.02
C GLN A 6 5.13 -21.03 -14.56
N VAL A 7 4.25 -21.91 -15.06
CA VAL A 7 2.93 -21.53 -15.57
C VAL A 7 2.10 -20.89 -14.45
N GLY A 8 1.57 -19.69 -14.71
CA GLY A 8 0.77 -18.92 -13.75
C GLY A 8 1.58 -18.22 -12.64
N LYS A 9 2.91 -18.12 -12.77
CA LYS A 9 3.79 -17.42 -11.82
C LYS A 9 4.30 -16.10 -12.40
N VAL A 10 4.53 -15.12 -11.53
CA VAL A 10 5.14 -13.84 -11.87
C VAL A 10 6.53 -13.76 -11.25
N LEU A 11 7.53 -13.45 -12.06
CA LEU A 11 8.87 -13.11 -11.56
C LEU A 11 8.93 -11.62 -11.27
N ARG A 12 9.46 -11.27 -10.11
CA ARG A 12 9.61 -9.88 -9.72
C ARG A 12 11.05 -9.55 -9.37
N ILE A 13 11.58 -8.54 -10.05
CA ILE A 13 12.98 -8.12 -9.99
C ILE A 13 13.05 -6.72 -9.36
N GLN A 14 13.98 -6.51 -8.42
CA GLN A 14 14.22 -5.21 -7.82
C GLN A 14 14.93 -4.27 -8.80
N LYS A 15 14.46 -3.03 -8.90
CA LYS A 15 15.12 -1.98 -9.69
C LYS A 15 16.18 -1.26 -8.85
N VAL A 16 17.24 -0.78 -9.49
CA VAL A 16 18.24 0.11 -8.90
C VAL A 16 18.03 1.53 -9.42
N ALA A 17 18.03 2.52 -8.54
CA ALA A 17 17.89 3.92 -8.95
C ALA A 17 19.13 4.40 -9.72
N LYS A 18 18.94 5.03 -10.90
CA LYS A 18 20.03 5.69 -11.64
C LYS A 18 20.61 6.81 -10.78
N GLY A 19 21.93 6.75 -10.51
CA GLY A 19 22.67 7.75 -9.72
C GLY A 19 22.86 7.45 -8.23
N GLY A 20 22.53 6.24 -7.75
CA GLY A 20 22.92 5.81 -6.40
C GLY A 20 24.43 5.64 -6.30
N SER A 21 25.09 6.35 -5.38
CA SER A 21 26.50 6.08 -5.05
C SER A 21 26.64 4.63 -4.55
N PRO A 22 27.69 3.89 -4.95
CA PRO A 22 28.05 2.66 -4.25
C PRO A 22 28.19 2.97 -2.75
N SER A 23 27.55 2.15 -1.90
CA SER A 23 27.71 2.29 -0.44
C SER A 23 29.20 2.28 -0.09
N PRO A 24 29.73 3.28 0.66
CA PRO A 24 31.17 3.35 0.97
C PRO A 24 31.66 2.26 1.92
N ASN A 25 30.76 1.54 2.59
CA ASN A 25 31.10 0.43 3.47
C ASN A 25 30.44 -0.84 2.93
N GLY A 26 31.16 -1.97 2.95
CA GLY A 26 30.73 -3.27 2.43
C GLY A 26 29.24 -3.51 2.63
N CYS A 27 28.53 -3.81 1.54
CA CYS A 27 27.09 -3.70 1.35
C CYS A 27 26.27 -4.39 2.47
N LEU A 28 26.07 -3.72 3.60
CA LEU A 28 25.14 -4.18 4.63
C LEU A 28 23.73 -4.02 4.07
N VAL A 29 22.98 -5.12 4.04
CA VAL A 29 21.59 -5.16 3.56
C VAL A 29 20.69 -4.22 4.36
N LEU A 30 20.92 -4.19 5.68
CA LEU A 30 20.31 -3.29 6.65
C LEU A 30 21.40 -2.53 7.40
N SER A 31 21.20 -1.24 7.60
CA SER A 31 22.02 -0.41 8.48
C SER A 31 21.91 -0.85 9.94
N ASP A 32 22.85 -0.44 10.79
CA ASP A 32 22.85 -0.80 12.22
C ASP A 32 21.57 -0.36 12.93
N HIS A 33 21.03 0.81 12.58
CA HIS A 33 19.75 1.29 13.12
C HIS A 33 18.56 0.47 12.63
N GLU A 34 18.55 0.04 11.36
CA GLU A 34 17.50 -0.85 10.85
C GLU A 34 17.56 -2.23 11.52
N ARG A 35 18.76 -2.78 11.72
CA ARG A 35 18.96 -4.02 12.49
C ARG A 35 18.45 -3.87 13.92
N LEU A 36 18.69 -2.72 14.55
CA LEU A 36 18.19 -2.43 15.90
C LEU A 36 16.66 -2.37 15.94
N ILE A 37 16.02 -1.74 14.94
CA ILE A 37 14.56 -1.68 14.82
C ILE A 37 13.96 -3.09 14.65
N TRP A 38 14.63 -3.97 13.91
CA TRP A 38 14.14 -5.33 13.62
C TRP A 38 14.80 -6.43 14.45
N LYS A 39 15.50 -6.08 15.53
CA LYS A 39 16.34 -7.00 16.32
C LYS A 39 15.61 -8.25 16.85
N ASP A 40 14.30 -8.13 17.06
CA ASP A 40 13.47 -9.22 17.60
C ASP A 40 13.12 -10.28 16.52
N ILE A 41 13.41 -10.00 15.25
CA ILE A 41 13.18 -10.88 14.11
C ILE A 41 14.54 -11.24 13.51
N GLY A 42 15.17 -12.29 14.03
CA GLY A 42 16.55 -12.70 13.67
C GLY A 42 16.75 -12.85 12.15
N GLU A 43 15.82 -13.54 11.47
CA GLU A 43 15.88 -13.72 10.00
C GLU A 43 15.87 -12.41 9.22
N LEU A 44 15.21 -11.37 9.74
CA LEU A 44 15.16 -10.05 9.11
C LEU A 44 16.42 -9.25 9.45
N ALA A 45 16.83 -9.21 10.71
CA ALA A 45 18.01 -8.48 11.18
C ALA A 45 19.33 -9.02 10.60
N GLU A 46 19.38 -10.31 10.31
CA GLU A 46 20.57 -11.01 9.78
C GLU A 46 20.48 -11.27 8.27
N ALA A 47 19.50 -10.70 7.58
CA ALA A 47 19.27 -10.93 6.16
C ALA A 47 20.51 -10.66 5.30
N THR A 48 20.83 -11.63 4.43
CA THR A 48 22.02 -11.61 3.55
C THR A 48 21.77 -10.94 2.19
N SER A 49 20.51 -10.72 1.82
CA SER A 49 20.11 -9.93 0.65
C SER A 49 18.82 -9.17 0.91
N LYS A 50 18.55 -8.15 0.09
CA LYS A 50 17.29 -7.40 0.15
C LYS A 50 16.05 -8.26 -0.12
N ASP A 51 16.19 -9.28 -0.95
CA ASP A 51 15.10 -10.22 -1.22
C ASP A 51 14.84 -11.14 -0.01
N VAL A 52 15.89 -11.60 0.69
CA VAL A 52 15.75 -12.35 1.95
C VAL A 52 15.09 -11.49 3.02
N ALA A 53 15.52 -10.23 3.18
CA ALA A 53 14.90 -9.29 4.10
C ALA A 53 13.41 -9.06 3.77
N ALA A 54 13.07 -8.89 2.50
CA ALA A 54 11.69 -8.70 2.07
C ALA A 54 10.81 -9.93 2.37
N THR A 55 11.30 -11.14 2.11
CA THR A 55 10.60 -12.38 2.43
C THR A 55 10.39 -12.53 3.94
N ALA A 56 11.45 -12.36 4.74
CA ALA A 56 11.38 -12.44 6.20
C ALA A 56 10.40 -11.40 6.78
N PHE A 57 10.40 -10.18 6.26
CA PHE A 57 9.44 -9.15 6.67
C PHE A 57 7.99 -9.55 6.35
N ILE A 58 7.72 -10.11 5.16
CA ILE A 58 6.37 -10.55 4.81
C ILE A 58 5.92 -11.70 5.72
N ASP A 59 6.77 -12.70 5.91
CA ASP A 59 6.43 -13.90 6.66
C ASP A 59 6.29 -13.65 8.16
N HIS A 60 7.18 -12.85 8.76
CA HIS A 60 7.20 -12.64 10.21
C HIS A 60 6.43 -11.38 10.66
N VAL A 61 6.19 -10.42 9.77
CA VAL A 61 5.49 -9.16 10.12
C VAL A 61 4.12 -9.10 9.46
N MET A 62 4.07 -9.04 8.13
CA MET A 62 2.80 -8.74 7.43
C MET A 62 1.79 -9.89 7.51
N ARG A 63 2.25 -11.15 7.45
CA ARG A 63 1.40 -12.35 7.54
C ARG A 63 0.59 -12.39 8.84
N ASN A 64 1.22 -11.98 9.95
CA ASN A 64 0.57 -11.93 11.27
C ASN A 64 -0.51 -10.84 11.34
N LEU A 65 -0.32 -9.74 10.62
CA LEU A 65 -1.24 -8.58 10.64
C LEU A 65 -2.42 -8.73 9.67
N LEU A 66 -2.20 -9.31 8.48
CA LEU A 66 -3.16 -9.31 7.36
C LEU A 66 -3.74 -10.68 6.99
N ASP A 67 -3.39 -11.74 7.74
CA ASP A 67 -3.74 -13.15 7.52
C ASP A 67 -2.83 -13.87 6.54
N SER A 68 -2.56 -15.14 6.84
CA SER A 68 -1.81 -16.02 5.95
C SER A 68 -2.61 -16.40 4.70
N LYS A 69 -3.96 -16.43 4.76
CA LYS A 69 -4.82 -16.71 3.60
C LYS A 69 -4.74 -15.67 2.49
N HIS A 70 -4.31 -14.45 2.80
CA HIS A 70 -4.29 -13.33 1.85
C HIS A 70 -2.88 -12.93 1.43
N ILE A 71 -1.84 -13.53 1.99
CA ILE A 71 -0.44 -13.13 1.74
C ILE A 71 0.37 -14.29 1.17
N ASP A 72 0.97 -14.05 0.01
CA ASP A 72 2.01 -14.87 -0.59
C ASP A 72 3.36 -14.14 -0.49
N ALA A 73 4.31 -14.70 0.26
CA ALA A 73 5.68 -14.18 0.36
C ALA A 73 6.50 -14.45 -0.91
N GLY A 74 6.01 -15.36 -1.77
CA GLY A 74 6.70 -15.84 -2.95
C GLY A 74 7.85 -16.79 -2.61
N ILE A 75 8.53 -17.26 -3.65
CA ILE A 75 9.68 -18.16 -3.55
C ILE A 75 10.88 -17.44 -4.17
N LEU A 76 12.01 -17.44 -3.47
CA LEU A 76 13.26 -16.90 -3.99
C LEU A 76 13.80 -17.82 -5.09
N VAL A 77 14.11 -17.24 -6.24
CA VAL A 77 14.69 -17.93 -7.39
C VAL A 77 16.01 -17.27 -7.74
N HIS A 78 17.07 -18.07 -7.83
CA HIS A 78 18.38 -17.59 -8.24
C HIS A 78 18.38 -17.23 -9.74
N VAL A 79 18.87 -16.05 -10.09
CA VAL A 79 18.96 -15.55 -11.47
C VAL A 79 20.38 -15.09 -11.78
N SER A 80 20.82 -15.25 -13.03
CA SER A 80 22.14 -14.79 -13.47
C SER A 80 22.12 -13.30 -13.85
N LYS A 81 23.30 -12.67 -13.92
CA LYS A 81 23.44 -11.27 -14.34
C LYS A 81 22.98 -11.08 -15.78
N GLU A 82 23.35 -12.01 -16.65
CA GLU A 82 23.03 -12.00 -18.09
C GLU A 82 21.51 -12.08 -18.30
N PHE A 83 20.81 -12.85 -17.46
CA PHE A 83 19.35 -12.89 -17.46
C PHE A 83 18.74 -11.52 -17.11
N LEU A 84 19.26 -10.84 -16.07
CA LEU A 84 18.77 -9.52 -15.67
C LEU A 84 19.00 -8.46 -16.74
N GLU A 85 20.17 -8.48 -17.38
CA GLU A 85 20.52 -7.57 -18.48
C GLU A 85 19.61 -7.80 -19.70
N ALA A 86 19.33 -9.06 -20.04
CA ALA A 86 18.39 -9.40 -21.12
C ALA A 86 16.96 -8.94 -20.80
N VAL A 87 16.51 -9.10 -19.55
CA VAL A 87 15.20 -8.59 -19.11
C VAL A 87 15.15 -7.06 -19.23
N GLU A 88 16.19 -6.34 -18.79
CA GLU A 88 16.24 -4.88 -18.89
C GLU A 88 16.13 -4.39 -20.34
N GLY A 89 16.90 -4.98 -21.25
CA GLY A 89 16.85 -4.65 -22.68
C GLY A 89 15.46 -4.88 -23.30
N ASN A 90 14.74 -5.92 -22.87
CA ASN A 90 13.42 -6.26 -23.40
C ASN A 90 12.28 -5.36 -22.90
N ILE A 91 12.45 -4.70 -21.74
CA ILE A 91 11.37 -3.91 -21.10
C ILE A 91 11.57 -2.39 -21.18
N GLU A 92 12.73 -1.90 -21.61
CA GLU A 92 13.05 -0.46 -21.59
C GLU A 92 12.10 0.36 -22.49
N SER A 93 11.70 -0.18 -23.65
CA SER A 93 10.75 0.45 -24.58
C SER A 93 9.30 0.45 -24.08
N GLN A 94 8.99 -0.30 -23.03
CA GLN A 94 7.64 -0.44 -22.46
C GLN A 94 7.42 0.42 -21.21
N ARG A 95 8.43 1.20 -20.78
CA ARG A 95 8.36 2.05 -19.58
C ARG A 95 7.73 3.40 -19.93
N PRO A 96 6.59 3.77 -19.35
CA PRO A 96 5.93 5.01 -19.75
C PRO A 96 6.55 6.24 -19.06
N PRO A 97 6.53 7.42 -19.71
CA PRO A 97 6.93 8.68 -19.11
C PRO A 97 5.87 9.19 -18.12
N TRP A 98 6.32 9.72 -16.97
CA TRP A 98 5.46 10.14 -15.87
C TRP A 98 4.67 11.42 -16.19
N ARG A 99 3.35 11.40 -16.05
CA ARG A 99 2.51 12.61 -15.88
C ARG A 99 1.13 12.26 -15.31
N ILE A 100 0.57 13.14 -14.48
CA ILE A 100 -0.80 13.08 -13.94
C ILE A 100 -1.61 14.16 -14.66
N SER A 101 -2.73 13.81 -15.28
CA SER A 101 -3.53 14.74 -16.11
C SER A 101 -4.72 15.38 -15.40
N GLN A 102 -5.22 14.77 -14.30
CA GLN A 102 -6.40 15.27 -13.57
C GLN A 102 -6.48 14.72 -12.14
N ILE A 103 -7.21 15.42 -11.27
CA ILE A 103 -7.51 14.97 -9.90
C ILE A 103 -8.47 13.78 -9.97
N SER A 104 -8.21 12.73 -9.18
CA SER A 104 -9.10 11.56 -9.10
C SER A 104 -10.31 11.87 -8.24
N GLY A 105 -11.47 11.35 -8.62
CA GLY A 105 -12.68 11.39 -7.78
C GLY A 105 -12.66 10.35 -6.65
N TYR A 106 -11.66 9.47 -6.62
CA TYR A 106 -11.50 8.42 -5.60
C TYR A 106 -11.17 9.02 -4.24
N ASP A 107 -12.00 8.72 -3.24
CA ASP A 107 -11.74 8.98 -1.83
C ASP A 107 -11.43 7.66 -1.07
N PRO A 108 -10.22 7.48 -0.53
CA PRO A 108 -9.90 6.35 0.33
C PRO A 108 -10.83 6.22 1.55
N LEU A 109 -11.36 7.33 2.09
CA LEU A 109 -12.28 7.28 3.23
C LEU A 109 -13.61 6.63 2.87
N ASP A 110 -14.02 6.69 1.59
CA ASP A 110 -15.18 5.96 1.10
C ASP A 110 -14.88 4.45 1.04
N LEU A 111 -13.71 4.07 0.52
CA LEU A 111 -13.28 2.67 0.39
C LEU A 111 -13.10 1.98 1.75
N PHE A 112 -12.53 2.68 2.73
CA PHE A 112 -12.26 2.16 4.07
C PHE A 112 -13.38 2.49 5.08
N SER A 113 -14.56 2.92 4.60
CA SER A 113 -15.65 3.38 5.48
C SER A 113 -16.37 2.26 6.26
N GLY A 114 -16.25 1.01 5.83
CA GLY A 114 -17.11 -0.08 6.30
C GLY A 114 -18.58 0.06 5.86
N LEU A 115 -18.89 1.00 4.96
CA LEU A 115 -20.24 1.23 4.43
C LEU A 115 -20.28 0.82 2.96
N LYS A 116 -21.10 -0.17 2.65
CA LYS A 116 -21.21 -0.78 1.31
C LYS A 116 -21.43 0.24 0.18
N ASP A 117 -22.32 1.21 0.37
CA ASP A 117 -22.62 2.21 -0.65
C ASP A 117 -21.42 3.13 -0.93
N ARG A 118 -20.65 3.48 0.10
CA ARG A 118 -19.43 4.28 -0.04
C ARG A 118 -18.31 3.46 -0.68
N VAL A 119 -18.18 2.17 -0.35
CA VAL A 119 -17.25 1.27 -1.06
C VAL A 119 -17.59 1.22 -2.54
N HIS A 120 -18.86 1.07 -2.90
CA HIS A 120 -19.30 1.10 -4.29
C HIS A 120 -18.98 2.43 -4.99
N LEU A 121 -19.20 3.56 -4.30
CA LEU A 121 -18.82 4.90 -4.79
C LEU A 121 -17.32 4.99 -5.07
N ALA A 122 -16.48 4.52 -4.15
CA ALA A 122 -15.03 4.51 -4.31
C ALA A 122 -14.58 3.65 -5.50
N ILE A 123 -15.15 2.45 -5.67
CA ILE A 123 -14.88 1.57 -6.83
C ILE A 123 -15.31 2.24 -8.14
N THR A 124 -16.47 2.90 -8.15
CA THR A 124 -16.94 3.65 -9.33
C THR A 124 -15.98 4.80 -9.69
N ALA A 125 -15.50 5.54 -8.68
CA ALA A 125 -14.55 6.63 -8.90
C ALA A 125 -13.17 6.15 -9.36
N LEU A 126 -12.70 5.00 -8.85
CA LEU A 126 -11.50 4.31 -9.33
C LEU A 126 -11.65 3.87 -10.79
N PHE A 127 -12.83 3.42 -11.21
CA PHE A 127 -13.09 3.09 -12.61
C PHE A 127 -13.08 4.36 -13.48
N ALA A 128 -13.71 5.45 -13.04
CA ALA A 128 -13.75 6.71 -13.78
C ALA A 128 -12.36 7.36 -13.92
N SER A 129 -11.48 7.21 -12.92
CA SER A 129 -10.15 7.81 -12.89
C SER A 129 -9.10 6.87 -12.30
N PRO A 130 -8.67 5.82 -13.06
CA PRO A 130 -7.85 4.73 -12.52
C PRO A 130 -6.48 5.13 -12.01
N GLN A 131 -5.86 6.12 -12.66
CA GLN A 131 -4.48 6.57 -12.41
C GLN A 131 -3.53 5.38 -12.20
N ASN A 132 -2.81 5.33 -11.07
CA ASN A 132 -1.99 4.19 -10.67
C ASN A 132 -2.69 3.26 -9.66
N ASN A 133 -3.93 3.55 -9.29
CA ASN A 133 -4.69 2.94 -8.18
C ASN A 133 -5.58 1.77 -8.63
N PHE A 134 -5.98 1.73 -9.91
CA PHE A 134 -6.87 0.68 -10.42
C PHE A 134 -6.41 0.13 -11.77
N ARG A 135 -6.43 -1.20 -11.90
CA ARG A 135 -6.07 -1.95 -13.10
C ARG A 135 -6.93 -3.20 -13.21
N ILE A 136 -7.31 -3.58 -14.43
CA ILE A 136 -8.02 -4.83 -14.70
C ILE A 136 -7.21 -5.66 -15.69
N PHE A 137 -7.07 -6.95 -15.37
CA PHE A 137 -6.41 -7.92 -16.21
C PHE A 137 -7.40 -9.00 -16.63
N LEU A 138 -7.39 -9.38 -17.92
CA LEU A 138 -8.12 -10.52 -18.44
C LEU A 138 -7.10 -11.59 -18.86
N ASN A 139 -7.15 -12.77 -18.24
CA ASN A 139 -6.21 -13.87 -18.48
C ASN A 139 -4.73 -13.45 -18.42
N GLY A 140 -4.39 -12.52 -17.52
CA GLY A 140 -3.04 -11.99 -17.32
C GLY A 140 -2.67 -10.79 -18.20
N SER A 141 -3.49 -10.44 -19.20
CA SER A 141 -3.27 -9.27 -20.06
C SER A 141 -3.95 -8.03 -19.48
N LEU A 142 -3.24 -6.91 -19.38
CA LEU A 142 -3.82 -5.64 -18.95
C LEU A 142 -4.84 -5.16 -19.99
N ILE A 143 -6.11 -5.04 -19.59
CA ILE A 143 -7.19 -4.55 -20.45
C ILE A 143 -7.67 -3.15 -20.04
N PHE A 144 -7.54 -2.78 -18.76
CA PHE A 144 -8.01 -1.47 -18.27
C PHE A 144 -7.05 -0.86 -17.24
N GLY A 145 -6.93 0.47 -17.28
CA GLY A 145 -5.97 1.23 -16.48
C GLY A 145 -4.60 1.36 -17.16
N GLY A 146 -3.68 2.12 -16.54
CA GLY A 146 -2.36 2.38 -17.10
C GLY A 146 -1.26 1.47 -16.54
N LEU A 147 -0.27 1.14 -17.37
CA LEU A 147 1.03 0.59 -16.93
C LEU A 147 1.81 1.57 -16.03
N GLY A 148 1.36 2.83 -15.98
CA GLY A 148 1.92 3.92 -15.17
C GLY A 148 2.67 4.89 -16.07
N GLY A 149 2.00 5.98 -16.48
CA GLY A 149 2.48 7.03 -17.38
C GLY A 149 1.80 6.97 -18.76
N SER A 150 1.45 8.13 -19.32
CA SER A 150 0.62 8.27 -20.53
C SER A 150 1.51 8.54 -21.76
N MET A 151 1.15 7.92 -22.88
CA MET A 151 1.56 8.37 -24.21
C MET A 151 0.72 9.60 -24.60
N ASP A 152 1.19 10.37 -25.59
CA ASP A 152 0.77 11.72 -25.94
C ASP A 152 -0.75 11.91 -26.09
N GLU A 153 -1.22 13.11 -25.75
CA GLU A 153 -2.63 13.45 -25.52
C GLU A 153 -3.46 13.61 -26.81
N THR A 154 -2.90 13.26 -27.97
CA THR A 154 -3.50 13.54 -29.29
C THR A 154 -3.94 12.33 -30.10
N ASP A 155 -3.82 11.07 -29.64
CA ASP A 155 -4.16 9.93 -30.53
C ASP A 155 -4.90 8.70 -29.94
N VAL A 156 -5.35 8.72 -28.67
CA VAL A 156 -5.90 7.47 -28.06
C VAL A 156 -7.04 7.69 -27.05
N ARG A 157 -7.80 8.79 -27.09
CA ARG A 157 -8.80 9.10 -26.02
C ARG A 157 -10.27 8.81 -26.31
N SER A 158 -10.59 7.89 -27.23
CA SER A 158 -12.00 7.42 -27.33
C SER A 158 -12.13 5.95 -27.73
N HIS A 159 -11.39 5.51 -28.75
CA HIS A 159 -11.60 4.17 -29.31
C HIS A 159 -11.06 3.02 -28.44
N LYS A 160 -9.86 3.13 -27.84
CA LYS A 160 -9.26 2.01 -27.07
C LYS A 160 -9.89 1.77 -25.68
N SER A 161 -10.39 2.82 -25.01
CA SER A 161 -11.09 2.65 -23.74
C SER A 161 -12.48 2.04 -23.93
N GLY A 162 -13.16 2.37 -25.03
CA GLY A 162 -14.42 1.75 -25.40
C GLY A 162 -14.27 0.27 -25.74
N GLU A 163 -13.23 -0.08 -26.51
CA GLU A 163 -12.87 -1.48 -26.83
C GLU A 163 -12.52 -2.29 -25.57
N ALA A 164 -11.71 -1.75 -24.66
CA ALA A 164 -11.38 -2.41 -23.40
C ALA A 164 -12.60 -2.72 -22.52
N ILE A 165 -13.56 -1.79 -22.47
CA ILE A 165 -14.81 -1.97 -21.73
C ILE A 165 -15.68 -3.01 -22.45
N ALA A 166 -15.73 -3.00 -23.77
CA ALA A 166 -16.44 -4.01 -24.55
C ALA A 166 -15.84 -5.41 -24.37
N ASP A 167 -14.52 -5.55 -24.34
CA ASP A 167 -13.81 -6.80 -24.08
C ASP A 167 -14.12 -7.32 -22.66
N LEU A 168 -14.15 -6.44 -21.66
CA LEU A 168 -14.54 -6.80 -20.29
C LEU A 168 -15.98 -7.29 -20.22
N ILE A 169 -16.92 -6.54 -20.82
CA ILE A 169 -18.35 -6.90 -20.87
C ILE A 169 -18.55 -8.22 -21.60
N SER A 170 -17.87 -8.41 -22.73
CA SER A 170 -17.92 -9.64 -23.53
C SER A 170 -17.36 -10.85 -22.78
N ALA A 171 -16.18 -10.70 -22.15
CA ALA A 171 -15.53 -11.79 -21.43
C ALA A 171 -16.25 -12.18 -20.14
N CYS A 172 -16.79 -11.20 -19.41
CA CYS A 172 -17.51 -11.46 -18.16
C CYS A 172 -18.99 -11.80 -18.37
N GLY A 173 -19.57 -11.41 -19.51
CA GLY A 173 -21.02 -11.48 -19.76
C GLY A 173 -21.86 -10.54 -18.89
N LEU A 174 -21.23 -9.53 -18.28
CA LEU A 174 -21.86 -8.58 -17.34
C LEU A 174 -21.96 -7.20 -17.95
N GLN A 175 -23.04 -6.50 -17.63
CA GLN A 175 -23.09 -5.04 -17.81
C GLN A 175 -22.09 -4.37 -16.87
N LEU A 176 -21.56 -3.20 -17.27
CA LEU A 176 -20.56 -2.46 -16.50
C LEU A 176 -21.02 -2.21 -15.05
N GLY A 177 -22.29 -1.83 -14.84
CA GLY A 177 -22.85 -1.64 -13.50
C GLY A 177 -22.76 -2.90 -12.63
N SER A 178 -23.12 -4.06 -13.17
CA SER A 178 -23.02 -5.35 -12.46
C SER A 178 -21.57 -5.77 -12.20
N PHE A 179 -20.62 -5.42 -13.08
CA PHE A 179 -19.20 -5.65 -12.83
C PHE A 179 -18.67 -4.78 -11.67
N LEU A 180 -19.05 -3.50 -11.61
CA LEU A 180 -18.67 -2.63 -10.49
C LEU A 180 -19.29 -3.10 -9.18
N GLU A 181 -20.56 -3.55 -9.21
CA GLU A 181 -21.22 -4.21 -8.08
C GLU A 181 -20.44 -5.43 -7.62
N LEU A 182 -20.02 -6.31 -8.54
CA LEU A 182 -19.22 -7.50 -8.21
C LEU A 182 -17.93 -7.17 -7.48
N VAL A 183 -17.18 -6.19 -7.98
CA VAL A 183 -15.92 -5.77 -7.37
C VAL A 183 -16.18 -5.17 -5.98
N ALA A 184 -17.19 -4.31 -5.84
CA ALA A 184 -17.53 -3.69 -4.57
C ALA A 184 -17.96 -4.74 -3.53
N GLU A 185 -18.78 -5.72 -3.90
CA GLU A 185 -19.23 -6.81 -3.04
C GLU A 185 -18.08 -7.72 -2.61
N ALA A 186 -17.16 -8.06 -3.52
CA ALA A 186 -16.01 -8.89 -3.18
C ALA A 186 -15.06 -8.17 -2.21
N VAL A 187 -14.76 -6.89 -2.49
CA VAL A 187 -13.94 -6.05 -1.61
C VAL A 187 -14.58 -5.94 -0.23
N PHE A 188 -15.87 -5.61 -0.17
CA PHE A 188 -16.61 -5.45 1.08
C PHE A 188 -16.72 -6.77 1.85
N GLY A 189 -17.16 -7.85 1.18
CA GLY A 189 -17.39 -9.16 1.77
C GLY A 189 -16.12 -9.89 2.23
N SER A 190 -14.96 -9.55 1.66
CA SER A 190 -13.67 -10.11 2.09
C SER A 190 -13.26 -9.75 3.51
N GLY A 191 -13.70 -8.59 4.03
CA GLY A 191 -13.23 -8.01 5.29
C GLY A 191 -11.73 -7.62 5.30
N ILE A 192 -11.04 -7.68 4.16
CA ILE A 192 -9.59 -7.47 4.10
C ILE A 192 -9.19 -6.02 4.37
N LEU A 193 -10.06 -5.08 3.98
CA LEU A 193 -9.84 -3.65 4.17
C LEU A 193 -9.82 -3.25 5.65
N ASP A 194 -10.58 -3.93 6.51
CA ASP A 194 -10.62 -3.64 7.94
C ASP A 194 -9.28 -3.95 8.61
N ARG A 195 -8.69 -5.11 8.25
CA ARG A 195 -7.36 -5.51 8.72
C ARG A 195 -6.27 -4.60 8.19
N LEU A 196 -6.38 -4.22 6.92
CA LEU A 196 -5.44 -3.31 6.30
C LEU A 196 -5.51 -1.93 6.97
N LEU A 197 -6.70 -1.43 7.25
CA LEU A 197 -6.91 -0.18 7.98
C LEU A 197 -6.33 -0.24 9.39
N ALA A 198 -6.60 -1.31 10.14
CA ALA A 198 -6.02 -1.52 11.47
C ALA A 198 -4.48 -1.49 11.42
N THR A 199 -3.88 -2.05 10.37
CA THR A 199 -2.43 -2.02 10.15
C THR A 199 -1.94 -0.60 9.81
N GLN A 200 -2.69 0.17 9.01
CA GLN A 200 -2.37 1.57 8.73
C GLN A 200 -2.45 2.46 9.98
N GLN A 201 -3.36 2.13 10.91
CA GLN A 201 -3.56 2.85 12.17
C GLN A 201 -2.48 2.60 13.23
N LEU A 202 -1.52 1.71 12.96
CA LEU A 202 -0.28 1.61 13.75
C LEU A 202 0.54 2.92 13.70
N ASP A 203 0.33 3.75 12.68
CA ASP A 203 0.84 5.12 12.64
C ASP A 203 -0.01 6.04 13.51
N VAL A 204 0.29 6.05 14.81
CA VAL A 204 -0.43 6.83 15.82
C VAL A 204 0.04 8.28 15.95
N LEU A 205 1.25 8.61 15.46
CA LEU A 205 1.87 9.92 15.62
C LEU A 205 1.92 10.75 14.34
N ASP A 206 1.59 10.15 13.19
CA ASP A 206 1.93 10.67 11.87
C ASP A 206 3.45 10.86 11.71
N ILE A 207 3.89 11.19 10.49
CA ILE A 207 5.29 11.51 10.22
C ILE A 207 5.77 12.70 11.07
N GLU A 208 4.89 13.63 11.41
CA GLU A 208 5.21 14.81 12.21
C GLU A 208 5.64 14.46 13.64
N GLY A 209 5.15 13.37 14.23
CA GLY A 209 5.64 12.88 15.53
C GLY A 209 6.71 11.79 15.41
N ALA A 210 6.55 10.85 14.47
CA ALA A 210 7.48 9.72 14.30
C ALA A 210 8.92 10.18 14.00
N ILE A 211 9.10 11.32 13.33
CA ILE A 211 10.42 11.92 13.08
C ILE A 211 11.19 12.25 14.37
N HIS A 212 10.52 12.70 15.43
CA HIS A 212 11.17 13.03 16.70
C HIS A 212 11.71 11.78 17.38
N VAL A 213 10.90 10.72 17.36
CA VAL A 213 11.25 9.43 17.94
C VAL A 213 12.38 8.77 17.13
N TYR A 214 12.37 8.90 15.81
CA TYR A 214 13.47 8.46 14.96
C TYR A 214 14.81 9.12 15.34
N HIS A 215 14.80 10.42 15.69
CA HIS A 215 16.00 11.11 16.17
C HIS A 215 16.57 10.52 17.46
N ASN A 216 15.73 9.98 18.35
CA ASN A 216 16.18 9.23 19.53
C ASN A 216 16.95 7.97 19.12
N ILE A 217 16.43 7.20 18.16
CA ILE A 217 17.03 5.93 17.70
C ILE A 217 18.41 6.14 17.07
N ILE A 218 18.54 7.16 16.23
CA ILE A 218 19.83 7.45 15.58
C ILE A 218 20.81 8.19 16.49
N SER A 219 20.42 8.49 17.74
CA SER A 219 21.25 9.22 18.71
C SER A 219 21.77 10.55 18.18
N ARG A 220 20.95 11.30 17.44
CA ARG A 220 21.30 12.63 16.90
C ARG A 220 20.36 13.70 17.44
N PRO A 221 20.85 14.94 17.66
CA PRO A 221 19.98 16.06 18.01
C PRO A 221 18.85 16.21 17.00
N CYS A 222 17.62 16.38 17.49
CA CYS A 222 16.45 16.50 16.64
C CYS A 222 16.55 17.73 15.74
N GLY A 223 16.58 17.51 14.43
CA GLY A 223 16.66 18.59 13.45
C GLY A 223 15.37 19.42 13.37
N VAL A 224 14.23 18.79 13.69
CA VAL A 224 12.91 19.43 13.68
C VAL A 224 12.78 20.43 14.83
N CYS A 225 13.15 20.03 16.05
CA CYS A 225 13.06 20.89 17.23
C CYS A 225 13.93 22.15 17.17
N LYS A 226 15.00 22.16 16.35
CA LYS A 226 15.86 23.34 16.19
C LYS A 226 15.15 24.55 15.58
N ASN A 227 14.08 24.31 14.81
CA ASN A 227 13.40 25.35 14.04
C ASN A 227 12.00 25.68 14.60
N ILE A 228 11.65 25.17 15.79
CA ILE A 228 10.34 25.40 16.41
C ILE A 228 10.46 26.55 17.42
N SER A 229 9.69 27.62 17.20
CA SER A 229 9.51 28.72 18.16
C SER A 229 8.22 28.62 18.97
N ASP A 230 7.32 27.71 18.59
CA ASP A 230 6.04 27.48 19.25
C ASP A 230 6.24 26.67 20.54
N ALA A 231 5.92 27.28 21.68
CA ALA A 231 6.12 26.69 23.00
C ALA A 231 5.19 25.49 23.27
N GLU A 232 3.98 25.46 22.71
CA GLU A 232 3.03 24.36 22.89
C GLU A 232 3.50 23.13 22.11
N LEU A 233 3.92 23.33 20.86
CA LEU A 233 4.52 22.25 20.06
C LEU A 233 5.81 21.72 20.67
N LEU A 234 6.66 22.61 21.21
CA LEU A 234 7.90 22.21 21.88
C LEU A 234 7.60 21.36 23.12
N HIS A 235 6.60 21.75 23.92
CA HIS A 235 6.15 20.97 25.06
C HIS A 235 5.65 19.59 24.64
N ARG A 236 4.82 19.52 23.58
CA ARG A 236 4.31 18.26 23.03
C ARG A 236 5.42 17.33 22.56
N TYR A 237 6.44 17.86 21.87
CA TYR A 237 7.56 17.05 21.36
C TYR A 237 8.59 16.70 22.44
N SER A 238 8.67 17.47 23.53
CA SER A 238 9.52 17.13 24.68
C SER A 238 9.18 15.75 25.24
N PHE A 239 7.88 15.41 25.30
CA PHE A 239 7.44 14.09 25.73
C PHE A 239 8.00 12.98 24.81
N LEU A 240 7.99 13.17 23.48
CA LEU A 240 8.50 12.20 22.52
C LEU A 240 10.01 11.95 22.68
N HIS A 241 10.76 12.95 23.13
CA HIS A 241 12.20 12.80 23.43
C HIS A 241 12.49 12.18 24.80
N SER A 242 11.49 12.12 25.68
CA SER A 242 11.59 11.46 26.99
C SER A 242 11.25 9.96 26.96
N LEU A 243 10.77 9.46 25.81
CA LEU A 243 10.43 8.06 25.63
C LEU A 243 11.64 7.15 25.84
N SER A 244 11.37 5.94 26.35
CA SER A 244 12.40 4.92 26.47
C SER A 244 12.95 4.50 25.10
N SER A 245 14.11 3.84 25.09
CA SER A 245 14.66 3.28 23.86
C SER A 245 13.73 2.23 23.25
N GLU A 246 13.07 1.42 24.09
CA GLU A 246 12.14 0.38 23.65
C GLU A 246 10.87 0.97 23.02
N ASP A 247 10.26 1.97 23.68
CA ASP A 247 9.10 2.68 23.14
C ASP A 247 9.44 3.37 21.83
N SER A 248 10.63 3.97 21.76
CA SER A 248 11.09 4.65 20.55
C SER A 248 11.21 3.68 19.38
N LEU A 249 11.82 2.52 19.61
CA LEU A 249 11.95 1.46 18.61
C LEU A 249 10.58 0.94 18.18
N LYS A 250 9.67 0.70 19.12
CA LYS A 250 8.31 0.21 18.84
C LYS A 250 7.54 1.19 17.95
N ILE A 251 7.52 2.48 18.29
CA ILE A 251 6.79 3.50 17.54
C ILE A 251 7.32 3.61 16.11
N VAL A 252 8.64 3.66 15.92
CA VAL A 252 9.22 3.76 14.58
C VAL A 252 8.97 2.48 13.78
N ARG A 253 9.05 1.31 14.42
CA ARG A 253 8.68 0.03 13.79
C ARG A 253 7.23 0.03 13.30
N GLU A 254 6.30 0.42 14.16
CA GLU A 254 4.87 0.52 13.86
C GLU A 254 4.58 1.53 12.74
N TYR A 255 5.26 2.68 12.73
CA TYR A 255 5.19 3.65 11.64
C TYR A 255 5.65 3.04 10.30
N LEU A 256 6.74 2.27 10.28
CA LEU A 256 7.26 1.63 9.06
C LEU A 256 6.32 0.52 8.54
N ILE A 257 5.69 -0.22 9.44
CA ILE A 257 4.66 -1.21 9.09
C ILE A 257 3.44 -0.51 8.48
N ALA A 258 2.94 0.55 9.13
CA ALA A 258 1.84 1.35 8.61
C ALA A 258 2.17 1.97 7.25
N ALA A 259 3.38 2.49 7.06
CA ALA A 259 3.83 3.01 5.77
C ALA A 259 3.79 1.93 4.67
N THR A 260 4.10 0.69 5.01
CA THR A 260 3.99 -0.45 4.09
C THR A 260 2.54 -0.75 3.75
N ALA A 261 1.64 -0.76 4.74
CA ALA A 261 0.21 -0.96 4.52
C ALA A 261 -0.44 0.16 3.67
N LYS A 262 0.05 1.40 3.79
CA LYS A 262 -0.39 2.56 2.99
C LYS A 262 0.04 2.49 1.51
N ASP A 263 1.13 1.78 1.19
CA ASP A 263 1.68 1.67 -0.18
C ASP A 263 1.48 0.27 -0.83
N CYS A 264 0.69 -0.60 -0.19
CA CYS A 264 0.40 -1.93 -0.72
C CYS A 264 -0.66 -1.90 -1.84
N SER A 265 -0.90 -3.05 -2.49
CA SER A 265 -1.97 -3.20 -3.48
C SER A 265 -2.73 -4.49 -3.22
N LEU A 266 -4.04 -4.42 -3.39
CA LEU A 266 -4.93 -5.57 -3.32
C LEU A 266 -5.18 -6.08 -4.75
N MET A 267 -5.02 -7.37 -4.98
CA MET A 267 -5.41 -8.01 -6.23
C MET A 267 -6.57 -8.95 -5.92
N ILE A 268 -7.66 -8.83 -6.68
CA ILE A 268 -8.83 -9.70 -6.55
C ILE A 268 -8.99 -10.42 -7.88
N SER A 269 -8.98 -11.75 -7.81
CA SER A 269 -9.10 -12.61 -8.99
C SER A 269 -10.49 -13.20 -9.02
N PHE A 270 -11.23 -13.01 -10.11
CA PHE A 270 -12.56 -13.56 -10.31
C PHE A 270 -12.52 -14.74 -11.27
N SER A 271 -13.32 -15.77 -10.99
CA SER A 271 -13.64 -16.83 -11.94
C SER A 271 -15.13 -17.14 -11.90
N ARG A 272 -15.73 -17.42 -13.06
CA ARG A 272 -17.16 -17.79 -13.12
C ARG A 272 -17.35 -19.12 -12.40
N ALA A 273 -18.30 -19.20 -11.48
CA ALA A 273 -18.69 -20.48 -10.91
C ALA A 273 -19.33 -21.33 -12.02
N ALA A 274 -18.89 -22.57 -12.18
CA ALA A 274 -19.62 -23.53 -12.99
C ALA A 274 -20.90 -23.93 -12.25
N ASP A 275 -22.02 -24.06 -12.96
CA ASP A 275 -23.28 -24.51 -12.37
C ASP A 275 -23.06 -25.85 -11.64
N GLY A 276 -23.23 -25.86 -10.32
CA GLY A 276 -23.10 -27.04 -9.47
C GLY A 276 -21.76 -27.27 -8.78
N CYS A 277 -20.76 -26.39 -8.90
CA CYS A 277 -19.48 -26.53 -8.19
C CYS A 277 -19.46 -25.77 -6.85
N ASN A 278 -19.69 -26.48 -5.74
CA ASN A 278 -19.35 -26.01 -4.40
C ASN A 278 -17.82 -26.06 -4.21
N ALA A 279 -17.10 -25.03 -4.64
CA ALA A 279 -15.69 -24.90 -4.29
C ALA A 279 -15.59 -24.45 -2.83
N SER A 280 -15.30 -25.40 -1.93
CA SER A 280 -15.17 -25.18 -0.47
C SER A 280 -14.09 -24.16 -0.06
N ASP A 281 -13.19 -23.81 -0.98
CA ASP A 281 -11.96 -23.05 -0.69
C ASP A 281 -11.95 -21.65 -1.35
N CYS A 282 -13.05 -21.21 -1.97
CA CYS A 282 -13.15 -19.89 -2.61
C CYS A 282 -14.33 -19.11 -2.02
N ASN A 283 -14.11 -17.83 -1.72
CA ASN A 283 -15.22 -16.94 -1.41
C ASN A 283 -16.07 -16.77 -2.67
N SER A 284 -17.38 -16.64 -2.53
CA SER A 284 -18.28 -16.43 -3.65
C SER A 284 -19.13 -15.17 -3.45
N VAL A 285 -19.36 -14.45 -4.55
CA VAL A 285 -20.32 -13.35 -4.62
C VAL A 285 -21.42 -13.78 -5.57
N VAL A 286 -22.67 -13.70 -5.10
CA VAL A 286 -23.86 -13.87 -5.94
C VAL A 286 -24.39 -12.48 -6.27
N LEU A 287 -24.33 -12.11 -7.54
CA LEU A 287 -24.90 -10.86 -8.02
C LEU A 287 -26.42 -11.01 -8.14
N LYS A 288 -27.16 -10.26 -7.32
CA LYS A 288 -28.63 -10.26 -7.39
C LYS A 288 -29.14 -9.69 -8.72
N SER A 289 -28.38 -8.77 -9.33
CA SER A 289 -28.74 -8.10 -10.58
C SER A 289 -28.70 -9.02 -11.81
N SER A 290 -27.83 -10.03 -11.83
CA SER A 290 -27.68 -10.97 -12.96
C SER A 290 -27.97 -12.43 -12.61
N ASN A 291 -28.23 -12.74 -11.33
CA ASN A 291 -28.35 -14.09 -10.77
C ASN A 291 -27.16 -15.01 -11.11
N GLN A 292 -25.97 -14.43 -11.29
CA GLN A 292 -24.73 -15.13 -11.58
C GLN A 292 -23.85 -15.20 -10.33
N SER A 293 -23.14 -16.32 -10.16
CA SER A 293 -22.20 -16.53 -9.05
C SER A 293 -20.76 -16.49 -9.55
N TYR A 294 -19.93 -15.75 -8.81
CA TYR A 294 -18.50 -15.58 -9.09
C TYR A 294 -17.70 -16.02 -7.87
N ASN A 295 -16.72 -16.88 -8.11
CA ASN A 295 -15.70 -17.18 -7.12
C ASN A 295 -14.64 -16.09 -7.16
N TYR A 296 -14.15 -15.68 -6.00
CA TYR A 296 -13.04 -14.75 -5.90
C TYR A 296 -11.97 -15.21 -4.91
N LYS A 297 -10.73 -14.79 -5.20
CA LYS A 297 -9.58 -14.93 -4.31
C LYS A 297 -8.93 -13.56 -4.15
N ASP A 298 -8.58 -13.24 -2.90
CA ASP A 298 -7.88 -12.01 -2.55
C ASP A 298 -6.41 -12.30 -2.21
N PRO A 299 -5.50 -12.33 -3.19
CA PRO A 299 -4.08 -12.21 -2.92
C PRO A 299 -3.68 -10.74 -2.76
N PHE A 300 -3.06 -10.39 -1.63
CA PHE A 300 -2.19 -9.23 -1.56
C PHE A 300 -1.00 -9.47 -2.50
N THR A 301 -1.07 -8.95 -3.72
CA THR A 301 0.14 -8.61 -4.46
C THR A 301 0.52 -7.19 -4.10
N GLY A 302 1.16 -7.03 -2.95
CA GLY A 302 1.88 -5.79 -2.71
C GLY A 302 2.81 -5.58 -3.90
N ARG A 303 2.89 -4.35 -4.41
CA ARG A 303 4.24 -3.87 -4.67
C ARG A 303 4.99 -4.14 -3.35
N ARG A 304 5.78 -5.24 -3.22
CA ARG A 304 7.01 -5.30 -2.42
C ARG A 304 7.45 -3.84 -2.47
N GLY A 305 7.45 -3.14 -1.35
CA GLY A 305 8.34 -2.01 -1.31
C GLY A 305 9.62 -2.55 -1.93
N THR A 306 10.14 -1.89 -2.96
CA THR A 306 11.57 -2.00 -3.07
C THR A 306 12.02 -1.74 -1.63
N PHE A 307 12.70 -2.69 -0.97
CA PHE A 307 13.61 -2.30 0.10
C PHE A 307 14.74 -1.50 -0.61
N ASP A 308 14.38 -0.44 -1.33
CA ASP A 308 14.96 0.84 -1.04
C ASP A 308 14.58 1.07 0.42
N HIS A 309 15.55 1.45 1.25
CA HIS A 309 15.28 2.03 2.56
C HIS A 309 13.92 2.70 2.60
N PRO A 310 13.15 2.60 3.71
CA PRO A 310 11.90 3.34 3.84
C PRO A 310 12.09 4.69 3.16
N LYS A 311 11.27 5.02 2.16
CA LYS A 311 11.46 6.25 1.36
C LYS A 311 11.37 7.52 2.23
N ALA A 312 11.23 7.39 3.55
CA ALA A 312 11.86 8.24 4.53
C ALA A 312 13.39 8.00 4.61
N LYS A 313 14.13 8.39 3.55
CA LYS A 313 15.53 8.78 3.78
C LYS A 313 15.46 10.07 4.60
N PHE A 314 15.68 9.96 5.91
CA PHE A 314 15.88 11.12 6.75
C PHE A 314 17.25 11.75 6.42
N HIS A 315 17.28 12.57 5.38
CA HIS A 315 18.38 13.49 5.16
C HIS A 315 18.07 14.79 5.89
N PRO A 316 18.83 15.15 6.94
CA PRO A 316 18.79 16.51 7.44
C PRO A 316 19.45 17.39 6.37
N THR A 317 18.66 17.88 5.42
CA THR A 317 19.10 19.00 4.58
C THR A 317 19.04 20.24 5.46
N SER A 318 20.17 20.59 6.07
CA SER A 318 20.50 22.01 6.15
C SER A 318 20.61 22.46 4.71
N HIS A 319 19.75 23.37 4.27
CA HIS A 319 19.95 24.38 3.22
C HIS A 319 18.60 25.05 3.01
N GLY A 320 18.53 26.33 3.39
CA GLY A 320 17.37 27.18 3.15
C GLY A 320 17.08 27.27 1.65
N GLY A 321 15.86 26.95 1.26
CA GLY A 321 15.41 26.99 -0.11
C GLY A 321 14.06 26.30 -0.25
N THR A 322 13.00 27.09 -0.32
CA THR A 322 11.63 26.67 -0.61
C THR A 322 11.57 25.79 -1.86
N LYS A 323 11.41 24.48 -1.69
CA LYS A 323 10.86 23.58 -2.72
C LYS A 323 9.56 23.00 -2.19
N GLN A 324 8.44 23.45 -2.77
CA GLN A 324 7.11 22.89 -2.53
C GLN A 324 7.11 21.40 -2.81
N LEU A 325 6.64 20.61 -1.83
CA LEU A 325 6.28 19.21 -2.00
C LEU A 325 5.10 19.09 -2.98
N PRO A 326 5.09 18.11 -3.90
CA PRO A 326 3.95 17.87 -4.77
C PRO A 326 2.72 17.44 -3.95
N ALA A 327 1.58 18.04 -4.25
CA ALA A 327 0.32 17.99 -3.48
C ALA A 327 -0.36 16.61 -3.38
N SER A 328 0.20 15.53 -3.94
CA SER A 328 -0.43 14.20 -3.96
C SER A 328 -0.05 13.28 -2.78
N ARG A 329 0.68 13.77 -1.78
CA ARG A 329 1.02 13.01 -0.56
C ARG A 329 0.25 13.40 0.70
N ARG A 330 -0.75 14.28 0.60
CA ARG A 330 -1.69 14.52 1.71
C ARG A 330 -2.84 13.53 1.64
N MET A 331 -2.63 12.31 2.13
CA MET A 331 -3.75 11.53 2.65
C MET A 331 -3.93 11.88 4.13
N VAL A 332 -4.82 12.85 4.33
CA VAL A 332 -5.71 13.10 5.49
C VAL A 332 -5.29 12.47 6.83
N SER A 333 -4.32 13.08 7.51
CA SER A 333 -4.30 13.14 8.98
C SER A 333 -5.04 14.40 9.42
N ARG A 334 -6.38 14.42 9.30
CA ARG A 334 -7.18 15.47 9.94
C ARG A 334 -7.41 15.07 11.39
N ALA A 335 -6.75 15.82 12.27
CA ALA A 335 -6.84 15.76 13.71
C ALA A 335 -8.29 15.61 14.20
N ARG A 336 -8.53 14.60 15.06
CA ARG A 336 -9.70 14.60 15.93
C ARG A 336 -9.48 15.71 16.98
N HIS A 337 -10.24 16.79 16.90
CA HIS A 337 -10.47 17.60 18.10
C HIS A 337 -11.39 16.82 19.05
N PRO A 338 -11.13 16.82 20.36
CA PRO A 338 -12.02 16.20 21.32
C PRO A 338 -13.34 16.98 21.39
N VAL A 339 -14.45 16.28 21.18
CA VAL A 339 -15.78 16.78 21.53
C VAL A 339 -15.84 16.88 23.05
N THR A 340 -15.87 18.11 23.56
CA THR A 340 -16.16 18.42 24.95
C THR A 340 -17.59 17.96 25.25
N VAL A 341 -17.72 16.85 25.97
CA VAL A 341 -18.97 16.43 26.59
C VAL A 341 -19.18 17.36 27.78
N GLY A 342 -20.12 18.30 27.67
CA GLY A 342 -20.57 19.13 28.79
C GLY A 342 -21.24 18.28 29.88
N PRO A 343 -21.21 18.71 31.15
CA PRO A 343 -21.74 17.93 32.25
C PRO A 343 -23.26 17.77 32.11
N CYS A 344 -23.73 16.52 32.20
CA CYS A 344 -25.14 16.19 32.39
C CYS A 344 -25.65 16.85 33.67
N SER A 345 -26.50 17.85 33.54
CA SER A 345 -27.35 18.34 34.62
C SER A 345 -28.39 17.28 34.96
N THR A 346 -28.34 16.80 36.20
CA THR A 346 -29.37 15.97 36.82
C THR A 346 -30.68 16.77 36.97
N PRO A 347 -31.87 16.16 36.78
CA PRO A 347 -33.12 16.81 37.12
C PRO A 347 -33.34 16.73 38.63
N SER A 348 -33.39 17.88 39.31
CA SER A 348 -33.90 17.97 40.67
C SER A 348 -35.43 17.95 40.63
N SER A 349 -36.01 16.96 41.30
CA SER A 349 -37.40 16.90 41.70
C SER A 349 -37.68 17.81 42.91
N HIS A 350 -38.96 18.21 43.03
CA HIS A 350 -39.63 18.91 44.14
C HIS A 350 -39.45 20.44 44.18
N ASP A 351 -40.44 21.27 44.51
CA ASP A 351 -41.89 21.18 44.72
C ASP A 351 -42.38 22.64 44.89
N ILE A 352 -43.68 22.87 44.62
CA ILE A 352 -44.51 24.08 44.86
C ILE A 352 -44.42 25.19 43.80
#